data_AF-A0A820NPH2-F1
#
_entry.id   AF-A0A820NPH2-F1
#
_cell.length_a   1.000
_cell.length_b   1.000
_cell.length_c   1.000
_cell.angle_alpha   90.00
_cell.angle_beta   90.00
_cell.angle_gamma   90.00
#
_symmetry.space_group_name_H-M   'P 1'
#
loop_
_entity.id
_entity.type
_entity.pdbx_description
1 polymer ?
#
loop_
_entity_poly.entity_id
_entity_poly.type
_entity_poly.pdbx_seq_one_letter_code
_entity_poly.pdbx_strand_id
1 'polypeptide(L)'
;MAEENKIDYARQAMSIFIKSLPVGSYFNIFRFGSTYEQFNHNQITIEYNEESAKNAMTYITDMKANLGGTELYSVLSHLQKSPPKTNYSRQIFLLTDGEIDDVDKVLRLCYSMSDTTRIFSFGLGSAPSRALVKGLARVTNGSFLFIPPNT
;
A
#
# COMPACT_ATOMS: atom_id res chain seq x y z
N MET A 1 3.89 -1.94 29.01
CA MET A 1 3.63 -1.08 27.84
C MET A 1 2.84 -1.92 26.87
N ALA A 2 1.62 -1.51 26.50
CA ALA A 2 0.86 -2.24 25.50
C ALA A 2 1.67 -2.23 24.19
N GLU A 3 1.92 -3.41 23.63
CA GLU A 3 2.62 -3.54 22.36
C GLU A 3 1.79 -2.83 21.28
N GLU A 4 2.40 -1.88 20.58
CA GLU A 4 1.74 -1.12 19.53
C GLU A 4 1.38 -2.09 18.40
N ASN A 5 0.14 -2.56 18.32
CA ASN A 5 -0.27 -3.56 17.34
C ASN A 5 -0.55 -2.91 15.97
N LYS A 6 0.51 -2.38 15.36
CA LYS A 6 0.48 -1.65 14.08
C LYS A 6 -0.06 -2.50 12.93
N ILE A 7 0.18 -3.81 12.99
CA ILE A 7 -0.35 -4.75 12.00
C ILE A 7 -1.87 -4.90 12.12
N ASP A 8 -2.46 -4.76 13.32
CA ASP A 8 -3.92 -4.69 13.46
C ASP A 8 -4.49 -3.44 12.81
N TYR A 9 -3.86 -2.27 12.98
CA TYR A 9 -4.32 -1.05 12.31
C TYR A 9 -4.25 -1.16 10.80
N ALA A 10 -3.18 -1.76 10.27
CA ALA A 10 -3.08 -2.05 8.84
C ALA A 10 -4.22 -2.98 8.37
N ARG A 11 -4.50 -4.06 9.11
CA ARG A 11 -5.58 -5.00 8.79
C ARG A 11 -6.95 -4.35 8.81
N GLN A 12 -7.23 -3.51 9.80
CA GLN A 12 -8.49 -2.77 9.91
C GLN A 12 -8.66 -1.79 8.74
N ALA A 13 -7.64 -0.99 8.44
CA ALA A 13 -7.68 -0.05 7.32
C ALA A 13 -7.85 -0.76 5.97
N MET A 14 -7.11 -1.84 5.71
CA MET A 14 -7.25 -2.63 4.49
C MET A 14 -8.64 -3.28 4.38
N SER A 15 -9.20 -3.74 5.49
CA SER A 15 -10.57 -4.30 5.52
C SER A 15 -11.61 -3.26 5.10
N ILE A 16 -11.45 -2.00 5.55
CA ILE A 16 -12.31 -0.89 5.13
C ILE A 16 -12.12 -0.60 3.65
N PHE A 17 -10.88 -0.59 3.15
CA PHE A 17 -10.60 -0.33 1.74
C PHE A 17 -11.27 -1.36 0.83
N ILE A 18 -11.11 -2.67 1.11
CA ILE A 18 -11.73 -3.73 0.30
C ILE A 18 -13.25 -3.59 0.28
N LYS A 19 -13.88 -3.33 1.44
CA LYS A 19 -15.34 -3.16 1.52
C LYS A 19 -15.85 -1.87 0.83
N SER A 20 -14.98 -0.90 0.61
CA SER A 20 -15.31 0.40 0.01
C SER A 20 -15.03 0.46 -1.49
N LEU A 21 -14.48 -0.62 -2.08
CA LEU A 21 -14.18 -0.65 -3.50
C LEU A 21 -15.47 -0.60 -4.34
N PRO A 22 -15.52 0.25 -5.38
CA PRO A 22 -16.68 0.33 -6.24
C PRO A 22 -16.77 -0.91 -7.16
N VAL A 23 -18.00 -1.24 -7.58
CA VAL A 23 -18.25 -2.27 -8.58
C VAL A 23 -17.54 -1.92 -9.89
N GLY A 24 -16.93 -2.92 -10.54
CA GLY A 24 -16.14 -2.74 -11.76
C GLY A 24 -14.72 -2.21 -11.53
N SER A 25 -14.29 -2.05 -10.28
CA SER A 25 -12.89 -1.77 -9.96
C SER A 25 -12.03 -3.04 -10.00
N TYR A 26 -10.71 -2.82 -10.03
CA TYR A 26 -9.71 -3.87 -9.96
C TYR A 26 -8.75 -3.56 -8.81
N PHE A 27 -8.30 -4.59 -8.10
CA PHE A 27 -7.45 -4.41 -6.93
C PHE A 27 -6.41 -5.52 -6.82
N ASN A 28 -5.41 -5.30 -5.97
CA ASN A 28 -4.53 -6.32 -5.45
C ASN A 28 -3.98 -5.81 -4.11
N ILE A 29 -3.41 -6.70 -3.31
CA ILE A 29 -2.84 -6.38 -2.01
C ILE A 29 -1.38 -6.80 -2.04
N PHE A 30 -0.50 -5.88 -1.68
CA PHE A 30 0.93 -6.10 -1.58
C PHE A 30 1.36 -5.94 -0.13
N ARG A 31 2.11 -6.93 0.37
CA ARG A 31 2.84 -6.84 1.64
C ARG A 31 4.31 -6.73 1.29
N PHE A 32 5.03 -5.90 2.02
CA PHE A 32 6.45 -5.67 1.78
C PHE A 32 7.23 -5.65 3.09
N GLY A 33 8.48 -6.04 2.99
CA GLY A 33 9.50 -6.12 4.01
C GLY A 33 10.86 -6.20 3.33
N SER A 34 11.75 -7.11 3.73
CA SER A 34 12.95 -7.44 2.93
C SER A 34 12.59 -8.13 1.60
N THR A 35 11.44 -8.79 1.55
CA THR A 35 10.82 -9.33 0.34
C THR A 35 9.40 -8.76 0.20
N TYR A 36 8.71 -9.07 -0.90
CA TYR A 36 7.29 -8.73 -1.04
C TYR A 36 6.46 -9.93 -1.47
N GLU A 37 5.20 -9.93 -1.03
CA GLU A 37 4.18 -10.90 -1.39
C GLU A 37 2.97 -10.16 -1.95
N GLN A 38 2.25 -10.80 -2.86
CA GLN A 38 1.02 -10.26 -3.44
C GLN A 38 -0.12 -11.24 -3.27
N PHE A 39 -1.32 -10.74 -2.98
CA PHE A 39 -2.52 -11.56 -2.80
C PHE A 39 -2.84 -12.37 -4.05
N ASN A 40 -2.91 -11.72 -5.23
CA ASN A 40 -3.04 -12.42 -6.49
C ASN A 40 -1.69 -12.53 -7.19
N HIS A 41 -1.20 -13.76 -7.37
CA HIS A 41 0.08 -14.03 -8.03
C HIS A 41 0.00 -14.05 -9.57
N ASN A 42 -1.19 -14.29 -10.13
CA ASN A 42 -1.34 -14.52 -11.57
C ASN A 42 -1.49 -13.21 -12.37
N GLN A 43 -1.91 -12.13 -11.73
CA GLN A 43 -2.21 -10.85 -12.38
C GLN A 43 -1.88 -9.68 -11.46
N ILE A 44 -1.55 -8.53 -12.06
CA ILE A 44 -1.19 -7.33 -11.30
C ILE A 44 -2.38 -6.77 -10.50
N THR A 45 -3.59 -6.95 -11.05
CA THR A 45 -4.87 -6.63 -10.40
C THR A 45 -5.93 -7.65 -10.81
N ILE A 46 -6.80 -8.01 -9.87
CA ILE A 46 -8.01 -8.84 -10.09
C ILE A 46 -9.26 -7.97 -10.03
N GLU A 47 -10.32 -8.37 -10.73
CA GLU A 47 -11.62 -7.71 -10.65
C GLU A 47 -12.18 -7.80 -9.22
N TYR A 48 -12.77 -6.71 -8.73
CA TYR A 48 -13.51 -6.69 -7.49
C TYR A 48 -14.90 -7.33 -7.67
N ASN A 49 -15.10 -8.46 -7.01
CA ASN A 49 -16.36 -9.20 -6.93
C ASN A 49 -16.47 -9.92 -5.57
N GLU A 50 -17.58 -10.59 -5.31
CA GLU A 50 -17.84 -11.23 -4.00
C GLU A 50 -16.76 -12.27 -3.63
N GLU A 51 -16.33 -13.09 -4.58
CA GLU A 51 -15.33 -14.14 -4.34
C GLU A 51 -13.94 -13.54 -4.04
N SER A 52 -13.46 -12.64 -4.89
CA SER A 52 -12.17 -11.98 -4.72
C SER A 52 -12.13 -11.12 -3.45
N ALA A 53 -13.24 -10.44 -3.10
CA ALA A 53 -13.35 -9.68 -1.87
C ALA A 53 -13.29 -10.60 -0.64
N LYS A 54 -14.00 -11.72 -0.65
CA LYS A 54 -13.95 -12.71 0.45
C LYS A 54 -12.54 -13.28 0.62
N ASN A 55 -11.89 -13.67 -0.48
CA ASN A 55 -10.53 -14.20 -0.45
C ASN A 55 -9.51 -13.15 0.05
N ALA A 56 -9.67 -11.90 -0.38
CA ALA A 56 -8.85 -10.79 0.09
C ALA A 56 -9.04 -10.51 1.58
N MET A 57 -10.27 -10.60 2.10
CA MET A 57 -10.56 -10.45 3.53
C MET A 57 -9.90 -11.54 4.37
N THR A 58 -9.89 -12.80 3.89
CA THR A 58 -9.14 -13.89 4.53
C THR A 58 -7.64 -13.59 4.52
N TYR A 59 -7.09 -13.21 3.35
CA TYR A 59 -5.69 -12.83 3.22
C TYR A 59 -5.29 -11.69 4.17
N ILE A 60 -6.16 -10.69 4.34
CA ILE A 60 -5.95 -9.58 5.28
C ILE A 60 -5.94 -10.07 6.72
N THR A 61 -6.90 -10.90 7.10
CA THR A 61 -7.03 -11.41 8.47
C THR A 61 -5.78 -12.17 8.91
N ASP A 62 -5.20 -12.96 8.00
CA ASP A 62 -4.05 -13.82 8.23
C ASP A 62 -2.70 -13.10 8.12
N MET A 63 -2.66 -11.82 7.74
CA MET A 63 -1.41 -11.07 7.61
C MET A 63 -0.65 -10.94 8.93
N LYS A 64 0.67 -11.11 8.84
CA LYS A 64 1.62 -10.92 9.94
C LYS A 64 2.76 -9.98 9.53
N ALA A 65 3.39 -9.33 10.49
CA ALA A 65 4.59 -8.54 10.27
C ALA A 65 5.84 -9.45 10.26
N ASN A 66 5.97 -10.29 9.22
CA ASN A 66 6.97 -11.37 9.16
C ASN A 66 7.87 -11.34 7.91
N LEU A 67 7.89 -10.24 7.16
CA LEU A 67 8.70 -10.11 5.94
C LEU A 67 10.09 -9.47 6.17
N GLY A 68 10.43 -9.14 7.43
CA GLY A 68 11.65 -8.38 7.77
C GLY A 68 11.65 -6.98 7.16
N GLY A 69 12.77 -6.24 7.26
CA GLY A 69 13.13 -5.03 6.49
C GLY A 69 12.05 -4.03 6.05
N THR A 70 12.38 -3.19 5.07
CA THR A 70 11.42 -2.26 4.45
C THR A 70 11.88 -1.90 3.02
N GLU A 71 11.67 -2.80 2.06
CA GLU A 71 12.09 -2.65 0.65
C GLU A 71 10.95 -2.19 -0.27
N LEU A 72 10.43 -1.00 0.01
CA LEU A 72 9.31 -0.41 -0.76
C LEU A 72 9.65 -0.19 -2.25
N TYR A 73 10.92 0.11 -2.56
CA TYR A 73 11.35 0.38 -3.95
C TYR A 73 11.07 -0.80 -4.89
N SER A 74 11.25 -2.04 -4.39
CA SER A 74 11.06 -3.25 -5.19
C SER A 74 9.62 -3.39 -5.69
N VAL A 75 8.64 -3.20 -4.79
CA VAL A 75 7.21 -3.24 -5.11
C VAL A 75 6.84 -2.12 -6.08
N LEU A 76 7.28 -0.89 -5.81
CA LEU A 76 6.96 0.25 -6.66
C LEU A 76 7.58 0.11 -8.06
N SER A 77 8.79 -0.47 -8.17
CA SER A 77 9.42 -0.69 -9.47
C SER A 77 8.68 -1.77 -10.26
N HIS A 78 8.18 -2.81 -9.59
CA HIS A 78 7.30 -3.78 -10.21
C HIS A 78 6.02 -3.12 -10.75
N LEU A 79 5.36 -2.29 -9.92
CA LEU A 79 4.14 -1.56 -10.32
C LEU A 79 4.40 -0.57 -11.47
N GLN A 80 5.54 0.12 -11.48
CA GLN A 80 5.91 1.03 -12.58
C GLN A 80 5.97 0.31 -13.92
N LYS A 81 6.51 -0.91 -13.95
CA LYS A 81 6.67 -1.74 -15.16
C LYS A 81 5.35 -2.37 -15.62
N SER A 82 4.33 -2.36 -14.77
CA SER A 82 3.01 -2.89 -15.07
C SER A 82 2.00 -1.73 -15.10
N PRO A 83 1.76 -1.10 -16.25
CA PRO A 83 0.84 0.04 -16.34
C PRO A 83 -0.58 -0.35 -15.88
N PRO A 84 -1.40 0.61 -15.43
CA PRO A 84 -2.80 0.35 -15.13
C PRO A 84 -3.55 -0.12 -16.39
N LYS A 85 -4.66 -0.84 -16.17
CA LYS A 85 -5.56 -1.28 -17.24
C LYS A 85 -6.04 -0.06 -18.04
N THR A 86 -6.15 -0.19 -19.36
CA THR A 86 -6.66 0.87 -20.24
C THR A 86 -8.00 1.41 -19.73
N ASN A 87 -8.15 2.74 -19.72
CA ASN A 87 -9.29 3.50 -19.16
C ASN A 87 -9.41 3.49 -17.63
N TYR A 88 -8.40 3.01 -16.90
CA TYR A 88 -8.35 3.08 -15.44
C TYR A 88 -7.12 3.88 -14.99
N SER A 89 -7.28 4.62 -13.89
CA SER A 89 -6.16 5.20 -13.14
C SER A 89 -5.81 4.31 -11.95
N ARG A 90 -4.53 4.22 -11.60
CA ARG A 90 -4.08 3.46 -10.42
C ARG A 90 -4.12 4.34 -9.18
N GLN A 91 -4.70 3.80 -8.10
CA GLN A 91 -4.62 4.38 -6.77
C GLN A 91 -3.90 3.39 -5.85
N ILE A 92 -2.82 3.84 -5.20
CA ILE A 92 -2.06 3.03 -4.24
C ILE A 92 -2.34 3.60 -2.86
N PHE A 93 -2.87 2.77 -1.96
CA PHE A 93 -3.00 3.09 -0.54
C PHE A 93 -1.83 2.44 0.19
N LEU A 94 -0.81 3.23 0.51
CA LEU A 94 0.41 2.73 1.17
C LEU A 94 0.30 2.93 2.67
N LEU A 95 0.38 1.85 3.45
CA LEU A 95 0.48 1.90 4.90
C LEU A 95 1.91 1.54 5.31
N THR A 96 2.53 2.35 6.17
CA THR A 96 3.87 2.09 6.68
C THR A 96 4.08 2.72 8.05
N ASP A 97 4.79 2.02 8.92
CA ASP A 97 5.20 2.49 10.24
C ASP A 97 6.72 2.75 10.35
N GLY A 98 7.44 2.55 9.24
CA GLY A 98 8.90 2.51 9.22
C GLY A 98 9.53 3.54 8.29
N GLU A 99 10.84 3.42 8.16
CA GLU A 99 11.68 4.23 7.29
C GLU A 99 12.27 3.38 6.17
N ILE A 100 12.78 4.04 5.14
CA ILE A 100 13.52 3.41 4.04
C ILE A 100 14.84 4.16 3.85
N ASP A 101 15.84 3.46 3.31
CA ASP A 101 17.19 4.00 3.18
C ASP A 101 17.27 5.18 2.19
N ASP A 102 16.68 5.05 1.00
CA ASP A 102 16.77 6.04 -0.08
C ASP A 102 15.39 6.57 -0.49
N VAL A 103 14.90 7.53 0.30
CA VAL A 103 13.61 8.21 0.07
C VAL A 103 13.59 8.89 -1.30
N ASP A 104 14.65 9.60 -1.68
CA ASP A 104 14.69 10.36 -2.93
C ASP A 104 14.59 9.47 -4.17
N LYS A 105 15.25 8.30 -4.14
CA LYS A 105 15.13 7.30 -5.20
C LYS A 105 13.70 6.78 -5.35
N VAL A 106 13.02 6.51 -4.23
CA VAL A 106 11.59 6.12 -4.25
C VAL A 106 10.71 7.25 -4.77
N LEU A 107 10.93 8.49 -4.34
CA LEU A 107 10.13 9.63 -4.79
C LEU A 107 10.30 9.90 -6.29
N ARG A 108 11.53 9.80 -6.82
CA ARG A 108 11.80 9.89 -8.27
C ARG A 108 11.07 8.81 -9.07
N LEU A 109 11.08 7.57 -8.58
CA LEU A 109 10.35 6.47 -9.18
C LEU A 109 8.84 6.75 -9.21
N CYS A 110 8.26 7.19 -8.09
CA CYS A 110 6.84 7.53 -7.99
C CYS A 110 6.44 8.71 -8.87
N TYR A 111 7.29 9.74 -8.96
CA TYR A 111 7.06 10.88 -9.84
C TYR A 111 6.94 10.45 -11.31
N SER A 112 7.76 9.50 -11.75
CA SER A 112 7.74 9.01 -13.14
C SER A 112 6.45 8.29 -13.56
N MET A 113 5.64 7.83 -12.60
CA MET A 113 4.34 7.19 -12.86
C MET A 113 3.16 8.08 -12.46
N SER A 114 3.41 9.35 -12.15
CA SER A 114 2.42 10.29 -11.63
C SER A 114 1.36 10.73 -12.63
N ASP A 115 1.50 10.44 -13.93
CA ASP A 115 0.43 10.71 -14.90
C ASP A 115 -0.76 9.76 -14.71
N THR A 116 -0.49 8.50 -14.36
CA THR A 116 -1.50 7.44 -14.28
C THR A 116 -1.72 6.89 -12.87
N THR A 117 -0.88 7.27 -11.92
CA THR A 117 -0.87 6.73 -10.54
C THR A 117 -0.98 7.83 -9.50
N ARG A 118 -1.80 7.62 -8.48
CA ARG A 118 -1.90 8.44 -7.26
C ARG A 118 -1.53 7.59 -6.04
N ILE A 119 -0.73 8.11 -5.12
CA ILE A 119 -0.35 7.41 -3.89
C ILE A 119 -0.94 8.15 -2.68
N PHE A 120 -1.78 7.44 -1.94
CA PHE A 120 -2.33 7.85 -0.66
C PHE A 120 -1.57 7.14 0.46
N SER A 121 -0.79 7.89 1.25
CA SER A 121 0.16 7.33 2.21
C SER A 121 -0.29 7.50 3.65
N PHE A 122 -0.22 6.44 4.44
CA PHE A 122 -0.62 6.37 5.83
C PHE A 122 0.59 6.03 6.68
N GLY A 123 1.07 7.01 7.44
CA GLY A 123 2.09 6.80 8.46
C GLY A 123 1.46 6.25 9.73
N LEU A 124 1.76 5.01 10.09
CA LEU A 124 1.20 4.35 11.27
C LEU A 124 2.12 4.49 12.48
N GLY A 125 1.54 4.87 13.61
CA GLY A 125 2.20 4.87 14.89
C GLY A 125 3.09 6.09 15.15
N SER A 126 4.03 5.91 16.07
CA SER A 126 4.83 7.01 16.62
C SER A 126 6.00 7.47 15.74
N ALA A 127 6.51 6.63 14.84
CA ALA A 127 7.76 6.89 14.13
C ALA A 127 7.80 6.61 12.60
N PRO A 128 6.70 6.79 11.82
CA PRO A 128 6.78 6.64 10.37
C PRO A 128 7.64 7.76 9.73
N SER A 129 8.36 7.44 8.65
CA SER A 129 9.15 8.44 7.91
C SER A 129 8.25 9.54 7.34
N ARG A 130 8.33 10.74 7.94
CA ARG A 130 7.51 11.90 7.50
C ARG A 130 7.88 12.36 6.10
N ALA A 131 9.18 12.27 5.75
CA ALA A 131 9.69 12.62 4.43
C ALA A 131 9.10 11.70 3.36
N LEU A 132 9.09 10.39 3.60
CA LEU A 132 8.50 9.41 2.70
C LEU A 132 6.99 9.62 2.57
N VAL A 133 6.26 9.61 3.69
CA VAL A 133 4.79 9.69 3.71
C VAL A 133 4.31 10.96 3.00
N LYS A 134 4.84 12.13 3.36
CA LYS A 134 4.45 13.39 2.69
C LYS A 134 4.95 13.48 1.26
N GLY A 135 6.18 13.00 1.01
CA GLY A 135 6.81 13.05 -0.31
C GLY A 135 6.01 12.27 -1.35
N LEU A 136 5.59 11.05 -1.03
CA LEU A 136 4.80 10.20 -1.92
C LEU A 136 3.50 10.86 -2.35
N ALA A 137 2.75 11.41 -1.38
CA ALA A 137 1.52 12.14 -1.65
C ALA A 137 1.79 13.35 -2.57
N ARG A 138 2.84 14.13 -2.28
CA ARG A 138 3.19 15.32 -3.07
C ARG A 138 3.59 14.98 -4.51
N VAL A 139 4.49 14.03 -4.73
CA VAL A 139 5.03 13.75 -6.08
C VAL A 139 4.04 13.00 -6.97
N THR A 140 2.98 12.44 -6.39
CA THR A 140 1.95 11.72 -7.14
C THR A 140 0.59 12.40 -7.08
N ASN A 141 0.47 13.64 -6.58
CA ASN A 141 -0.82 14.34 -6.43
C ASN A 141 -1.87 13.53 -5.61
N GLY A 142 -1.42 12.79 -4.60
CA GLY A 142 -2.27 12.11 -3.63
C GLY A 142 -2.38 12.88 -2.30
N SER A 143 -2.79 12.18 -1.25
CA SER A 143 -2.91 12.73 0.12
C SER A 143 -2.19 11.84 1.12
N PHE A 144 -1.84 12.40 2.28
CA PHE A 144 -1.23 11.63 3.36
C PHE A 144 -2.02 11.77 4.67
N LEU A 145 -1.91 10.75 5.53
CA LEU A 145 -2.46 10.75 6.87
C LEU A 145 -1.44 10.14 7.85
N PHE A 146 -1.36 10.68 9.07
CA PHE A 146 -0.62 10.06 10.17
C PHE A 146 -1.64 9.54 11.18
N ILE A 147 -1.56 8.25 11.52
CA ILE A 147 -2.44 7.59 12.47
C ILE A 147 -1.63 7.34 13.75
N PRO A 148 -1.88 8.08 14.85
CA PRO A 148 -1.10 7.94 16.07
C PRO A 148 -1.39 6.60 16.78
N PRO A 149 -0.50 6.14 17.67
CA PRO A 149 -0.76 4.98 18.51
C PRO A 149 -2.00 5.20 19.39
N ASN A 150 -2.78 4.15 19.63
CA ASN A 150 -3.97 4.14 20.50
C ASN A 150 -5.13 5.02 20.01
N THR A 151 -5.31 5.11 18.68
CA THR A 151 -6.55 5.66 18.09
C THR A 151 -7.69 4.66 18.25
#